data_AF-A0A3S3THN9-F1
#
_entry.id   AF-A0A3S3THN9-F1
#
_cell.length_a   1.000
_cell.length_b   1.000
_cell.length_c   1.000
_cell.angle_alpha   90.00
_cell.angle_beta   90.00
_cell.angle_gamma   90.00
#
_symmetry.space_group_name_H-M   'P 1'
#
loop_
_entity.id
_entity.type
_entity.pdbx_description
1 polymer ?
#
loop_
_entity_poly.entity_id
_entity_poly.type
_entity_poly.pdbx_seq_one_letter_code
_entity_poly.pdbx_strand_id
1 'polypeptide(L)'
;MKYNPITQQLFTNTGAFLKELYCPLAKTWEQLEPTSNAQAKLCSTCNQAVYDTAKLSDTKVQAMLQNATETCLKVDLNQENLTITHETYRRK
;
A
#
# COMPACT_ATOMS: atom_id res chain seq x y z
N MET A 1 9.45 -1.23 4.72
CA MET A 1 8.75 0.00 4.28
C MET A 1 8.47 0.85 5.49
N LYS A 2 8.21 2.15 5.30
CA LYS A 2 7.81 3.06 6.37
C LYS A 2 6.41 3.60 6.09
N TYR A 3 5.52 3.60 7.07
CA TYR A 3 4.16 4.14 6.92
C TYR A 3 3.87 5.21 7.96
N ASN A 4 3.27 6.31 7.53
CA ASN A 4 2.81 7.38 8.39
C ASN A 4 1.28 7.33 8.51
N PRO A 5 0.72 6.95 9.68
CA PRO A 5 -0.73 6.82 9.86
C PRO A 5 -1.46 8.16 9.93
N ILE A 6 -0.76 9.27 10.16
CA ILE A 6 -1.35 10.62 10.19
C ILE A 6 -1.57 11.11 8.77
N THR A 7 -0.57 10.97 7.90
CA THR A 7 -0.64 11.43 6.51
C THR A 7 -1.10 10.34 5.53
N GLN A 8 -1.23 9.10 6.01
CA GLN A 8 -1.50 7.91 5.21
C GLN A 8 -0.45 7.65 4.11
N GLN A 9 0.77 8.15 4.30
CA GLN A 9 1.84 8.03 3.30
C GLN A 9 2.73 6.83 3.54
N LEU A 10 3.04 6.12 2.46
CA LEU A 10 3.96 5.00 2.41
C LEU A 10 5.29 5.42 1.76
N PHE A 11 6.38 5.00 2.37
CA PHE A 11 7.75 5.27 1.94
C PHE A 11 8.58 3.98 1.89
N THR A 12 9.66 3.99 1.12
CA THR A 12 10.70 2.96 1.18
C THR A 12 11.42 3.03 2.52
N ASN A 13 12.23 2.01 2.84
CA ASN A 13 13.08 2.05 4.03
C ASN A 13 14.10 3.20 3.98
N THR A 14 14.52 3.60 2.77
CA THR A 14 15.41 4.74 2.52
C THR A 14 14.72 6.11 2.57
N GLY A 15 13.41 6.15 2.79
CA GLY A 15 12.64 7.40 2.91
C GLY A 15 12.13 7.97 1.58
N ALA A 16 12.26 7.24 0.46
CA ALA A 16 11.67 7.65 -0.81
C ALA A 16 10.15 7.46 -0.76
N PHE A 17 9.40 8.46 -1.24
CA PHE A 17 7.94 8.38 -1.30
C PHE A 17 7.49 7.29 -2.28
N LEU A 18 6.61 6.41 -1.82
CA LEU A 18 5.97 5.39 -2.65
C LEU A 18 4.59 5.87 -3.09
N LYS A 19 3.67 6.04 -2.14
CA LYS A 19 2.27 6.37 -2.42
C LYS A 19 1.54 6.85 -1.16
N GLU A 20 0.50 7.64 -1.34
CA GLU A 20 -0.51 7.91 -0.32
C GLU A 20 -1.63 6.85 -0.40
N LEU A 21 -1.89 6.19 0.71
CA LEU A 21 -2.88 5.13 0.82
C LEU A 21 -4.24 5.71 1.16
N TYR A 22 -5.04 5.95 0.13
CA TYR A 22 -6.38 6.48 0.27
C TYR A 22 -7.38 5.71 -0.59
N CYS A 23 -8.49 5.30 0.02
CA CYS A 23 -9.64 4.74 -0.68
C CYS A 23 -10.86 5.61 -0.37
N PRO A 24 -11.47 6.30 -1.36
CA PRO A 24 -12.65 7.14 -1.15
C PRO A 24 -13.86 6.39 -0.56
N LEU A 25 -13.90 5.07 -0.77
CA LEU A 25 -14.97 4.20 -0.32
C LEU A 25 -14.67 3.50 1.01
N ALA A 26 -13.50 3.76 1.62
CA ALA A 26 -13.05 3.18 2.87
C ALA A 26 -13.24 1.65 2.97
N LYS A 27 -13.00 0.93 1.86
CA LYS A 27 -13.17 -0.52 1.78
C LYS A 27 -12.20 -1.24 2.72
N THR A 28 -12.68 -2.25 3.45
CA THR A 28 -11.83 -3.16 4.23
C THR A 28 -11.45 -4.39 3.41
N TRP A 29 -10.41 -5.11 3.82
CA TRP A 29 -9.91 -6.29 3.11
C TRP A 29 -10.93 -7.43 3.01
N GLU A 30 -11.84 -7.53 3.98
CA GLU A 30 -12.92 -8.51 4.06
C GLU A 30 -14.03 -8.22 3.05
N GLN A 31 -14.17 -6.96 2.61
CA GLN A 31 -15.17 -6.54 1.62
C GLN A 31 -14.70 -6.70 0.18
N LEU A 32 -13.49 -7.24 -0.04
CA LEU A 32 -12.91 -7.44 -1.36
C LEU A 32 -13.04 -8.91 -1.79
N GLU A 33 -13.21 -9.12 -3.08
CA GLU A 33 -13.36 -10.45 -3.68
C GLU A 33 -12.00 -11.15 -3.82
N PRO A 34 -11.89 -12.45 -3.51
CA PRO A 34 -10.66 -13.20 -3.75
C PRO A 34 -10.34 -13.25 -5.26
N THR A 35 -9.06 -13.28 -5.58
CA THR A 35 -8.58 -13.54 -6.95
C THR A 35 -7.79 -14.85 -7.00
N SER A 36 -7.41 -15.28 -8.20
CA SER A 36 -6.47 -16.40 -8.37
C SER A 36 -5.09 -16.11 -7.77
N ASN A 37 -4.74 -14.84 -7.57
CA ASN A 37 -3.53 -14.42 -6.88
C ASN A 37 -3.81 -14.27 -5.38
N ALA A 38 -3.21 -15.13 -4.56
CA ALA A 38 -3.36 -15.07 -3.10
C ALA A 38 -2.87 -13.77 -2.46
N GLN A 39 -2.04 -12.99 -3.15
CA GLN A 39 -1.54 -11.69 -2.70
C GLN A 39 -2.41 -10.52 -3.20
N ALA A 40 -3.53 -10.79 -3.88
CA ALA A 40 -4.40 -9.75 -4.39
C ALA A 40 -5.88 -10.10 -4.19
N LYS A 41 -6.66 -9.09 -3.85
CA LYS A 41 -8.11 -9.14 -3.90
C LYS A 41 -8.64 -8.10 -4.88
N LEU A 42 -9.83 -8.31 -5.42
CA LEU A 42 -10.48 -7.38 -6.33
C LEU A 42 -11.49 -6.52 -5.57
N CYS A 43 -11.41 -5.20 -5.74
CA CYS A 43 -12.49 -4.31 -5.31
C CYS A 43 -13.60 -4.31 -6.38
N SER A 44 -14.76 -4.88 -6.04
CA SER A 44 -15.91 -4.93 -6.96
C SER A 44 -16.49 -3.55 -7.30
N THR A 45 -16.19 -2.51 -6.53
CA THR A 45 -16.73 -1.16 -6.75
C THR A 45 -15.88 -0.31 -7.71
N CYS A 46 -14.56 -0.30 -7.56
CA CYS A 46 -13.67 0.42 -8.48
C CYS A 46 -13.03 -0.47 -9.54
N ASN A 47 -13.29 -1.78 -9.49
CA ASN A 47 -12.75 -2.81 -10.39
C ASN A 47 -11.21 -2.83 -10.45
N GLN A 48 -10.55 -2.47 -9.34
CA GLN A 48 -9.10 -2.45 -9.19
C GLN A 48 -8.64 -3.60 -8.29
N ALA A 49 -7.48 -4.17 -8.62
CA ALA A 49 -6.81 -5.13 -7.76
C ALA A 49 -6.14 -4.38 -6.58
N VAL A 50 -6.37 -4.90 -5.38
CA VAL A 50 -5.75 -4.45 -4.12
C VAL A 50 -4.72 -5.49 -3.72
N TYR A 51 -3.44 -5.11 -3.69
CA TYR A 51 -2.33 -6.01 -3.41
C TYR A 51 -1.95 -5.96 -1.93
N ASP A 52 -1.80 -7.12 -1.30
CA ASP A 52 -1.30 -7.26 0.06
C ASP A 52 0.23 -7.10 0.08
N THR A 53 0.70 -6.07 0.77
CA THR A 53 2.12 -5.74 0.84
C THR A 53 2.87 -6.43 1.97
N ALA A 54 2.19 -7.21 2.82
CA ALA A 54 2.80 -7.85 4.00
C ALA A 54 3.97 -8.80 3.65
N LYS A 55 3.98 -9.36 2.43
CA LYS A 55 5.05 -10.25 1.93
C LYS A 55 5.90 -9.63 0.81
N LEU A 56 5.77 -8.33 0.56
CA LEU A 56 6.48 -7.64 -0.52
C LEU A 56 7.62 -6.78 0.03
N SER A 57 8.77 -6.76 -0.64
CA SER A 57 9.82 -5.78 -0.33
C SER A 57 9.41 -4.38 -0.78
N ASP A 58 9.99 -3.35 -0.18
CA ASP A 58 9.79 -1.97 -0.62
C ASP A 58 10.21 -1.75 -2.08
N THR A 59 11.29 -2.41 -2.53
CA THR A 59 11.73 -2.42 -3.93
C THR A 59 10.69 -3.02 -4.87
N LYS A 60 9.99 -4.09 -4.46
CA LYS A 60 8.94 -4.71 -5.28
C LYS A 60 7.72 -3.80 -5.37
N VAL A 61 7.31 -3.22 -4.25
CA VAL A 61 6.21 -2.24 -4.22
C VAL A 61 6.54 -1.02 -5.08
N GLN A 62 7.77 -0.52 -5.01
CA GLN A 62 8.26 0.56 -5.87
C GLN A 62 8.15 0.21 -7.35
N ALA A 63 8.61 -0.98 -7.76
CA ALA A 63 8.52 -1.42 -9.14
C ALA A 63 7.06 -1.57 -9.63
N MET A 64 6.14 -1.99 -8.76
CA MET A 64 4.70 -2.05 -9.09
C MET A 64 4.14 -0.65 -9.34
N LEU A 65 4.46 0.31 -8.47
CA LEU A 65 3.98 1.68 -8.57
C LEU A 65 4.60 2.48 -9.72
N GLN A 66 5.82 2.14 -10.16
CA GLN A 66 6.43 2.74 -11.36
C GLN A 66 5.66 2.42 -12.64
N ASN A 67 5.06 1.22 -12.72
CA ASN A 67 4.27 0.81 -13.88
C ASN A 67 2.80 1.24 -13.78
N ALA A 68 2.26 1.28 -12.56
CA ALA A 68 0.87 1.66 -12.30
C ALA A 68 0.75 2.41 -10.97
N THR A 69 0.83 3.73 -11.01
CA THR A 69 0.77 4.60 -9.82
C THR A 69 -0.58 4.55 -9.12
N GLU A 70 -1.65 4.17 -9.83
CA GLU A 70 -3.02 4.04 -9.30
C GLU A 70 -3.26 2.73 -8.55
N THR A 71 -2.32 1.77 -8.59
CA THR A 71 -2.44 0.47 -7.91
C THR A 71 -2.89 0.61 -6.45
N CYS A 72 -3.92 -0.13 -6.06
CA CYS A 72 -4.38 -0.16 -4.68
C CYS A 72 -3.50 -1.12 -3.85
N LEU A 73 -3.11 -0.67 -2.66
CA LEU A 73 -2.26 -1.44 -1.76
C LEU A 73 -2.96 -1.60 -0.41
N LYS A 74 -2.87 -2.81 0.15
CA LYS A 74 -3.22 -3.10 1.53
C LYS A 74 -1.93 -3.13 2.36
N VAL A 75 -1.93 -2.33 3.41
CA VAL A 75 -0.86 -2.29 4.43
C VAL A 75 -1.50 -2.64 5.76
N ASP A 76 -0.96 -3.65 6.41
CA ASP A 76 -1.31 -4.04 7.78
C ASP A 76 -0.33 -3.36 8.74
N LEU A 77 -0.81 -2.71 9.80
CA LEU A 77 0.08 -2.01 10.74
C LEU A 77 0.95 -2.98 11.56
N ASN A 78 0.61 -4.26 11.58
CA ASN A 78 1.33 -5.31 12.30
C ASN A 78 2.21 -6.18 11.37
N GLN A 79 2.37 -5.82 10.08
CA GLN A 79 3.23 -6.59 9.19
C GLN A 79 4.73 -6.39 9.52
N GLU A 80 5.51 -7.48 9.51
CA GLU A 80 6.93 -7.48 9.89
C GLU A 80 7.81 -6.56 9.03
N ASN A 81 7.43 -6.36 7.77
CA ASN A 81 8.17 -5.55 6.80
C ASN A 81 7.76 -4.06 6.81
N LEU A 82 7.06 -3.59 7.87
CA LEU A 82 6.62 -2.22 8.02
C LEU A 82 7.12 -1.59 9.33
N THR A 83 7.61 -0.36 9.23
CA THR A 83 7.91 0.50 10.37
C THR A 83 6.94 1.67 10.37
N ILE A 84 6.20 1.84 11.47
CA ILE A 84 5.36 3.02 11.66
C ILE A 84 6.26 4.21 12.00
N THR A 85 6.11 5.31 11.27
CA THR A 85 6.84 6.55 11.50
C THR A 85 5.90 7.75 11.51
N HIS A 86 6.23 8.77 12.30
CA HIS A 86 5.52 10.05 12.30
C HIS A 86 6.28 11.13 11.52
N GLU A 87 7.41 10.76 10.91
CA GLU A 87 8.20 11.69 10.12
C GLU A 87 7.41 12.17 8.90
N THR A 88 7.33 13.50 8.76
CA THR A 88 6.87 14.13 7.52
C THR A 88 8.11 14.42 6.69
N TYR A 89 8.40 13.59 5.70
CA TYR A 89 9.47 13.87 4.75
C TYR A 89 9.03 15.07 3.90
N ARG A 90 9.59 16.26 4.17
CA ARG A 90 9.37 17.45 3.34
C ARG A 90 9.86 17.12 1.93
N ARG A 91 8.94 17.13 0.94
CA ARG A 91 9.32 17.21 -0.48
C ARG A 91 10.15 18.48 -0.64
N LYS A 92 11.46 18.31 -0.87
CA LYS A 92 12.31 19.40 -1.36
C LYS A 92 11.96 19.70 -2.81
#